data_AF-A0A416XY33-F1
#
_entry.id   AF-A0A416XY33-F1
#
_cell.length_a   1.000
_cell.length_b   1.000
_cell.length_c   1.000
_cell.angle_alpha   90.00
_cell.angle_beta   90.00
_cell.angle_gamma   90.00
#
_symmetry.space_group_name_H-M   'P 1'
#
loop_
_entity.id
_entity.type
_entity.pdbx_description
1 polymer ?
#
loop_
_entity_poly.entity_id
_entity_poly.type
_entity_poly.pdbx_seq_one_letter_code
_entity_poly.pdbx_strand_id
1 'polypeptide(L)' 'MFLKQSGLKVSNLYIAQVKQKCGIIERANYNLSKLENSRQPKCPPGKEAAIREALEHFRMI' A
#
# COMPACT_ATOMS: atom_id res chain seq x y z
N MET A 1 -13.26 2.93 13.39
CA MET A 1 -11.81 3.00 13.09
C MET A 1 -11.14 1.71 13.56
N PHE A 2 -11.06 0.68 12.73
CA PHE A 2 -10.39 -0.60 13.07
C PHE A 2 -9.08 -0.69 12.28
N LEU A 3 -8.00 -0.15 12.84
CA LEU A 3 -6.63 -0.41 12.37
C LEU A 3 -5.78 -0.74 13.59
N LYS A 4 -6.18 -1.77 14.33
CA LYS A 4 -5.48 -2.25 15.51
C LYS A 4 -5.25 -3.75 15.38
N GLN A 5 -4.36 -4.17 14.48
CA GLN A 5 -3.99 -5.59 14.46
C GLN A 5 -2.56 -5.94 14.05
N SER A 6 -1.67 -4.98 13.86
CA SER A 6 -0.24 -5.23 13.85
C SER A 6 0.44 -3.93 14.23
N GLY A 7 1.39 -3.93 15.17
CA GLY A 7 2.15 -2.72 15.53
C GLY A 7 2.96 -2.10 14.37
N LEU A 8 2.81 -2.62 13.15
CA LEU A 8 3.35 -2.08 11.91
C LEU A 8 2.50 -0.90 11.41
N LYS A 9 3.03 0.32 11.56
CA LYS A 9 2.49 1.50 10.89
C LYS A 9 2.83 1.43 9.39
N VAL A 10 1.83 1.11 8.58
CA VAL A 10 1.90 1.16 7.11
C VAL A 10 1.27 2.45 6.62
N SER A 11 2.00 3.19 5.77
CA SER A 11 1.50 4.40 5.12
C SER A 11 0.57 4.05 3.98
N ASN A 12 -0.44 4.88 3.72
CA ASN A 12 -1.37 4.73 2.59
C ASN A 12 -0.64 4.62 1.23
N LEU A 13 0.51 5.29 1.10
CA LEU A 13 1.36 5.19 -0.09
C LEU A 13 1.79 3.74 -0.40
N TYR A 14 2.19 2.99 0.62
CA TYR A 14 2.65 1.62 0.46
C TYR A 14 1.51 0.68 0.07
N ILE A 15 0.33 0.90 0.65
CA ILE A 15 -0.89 0.15 0.31
C ILE A 15 -1.24 0.36 -1.18
N ALA A 16 -1.21 1.61 -1.63
CA ALA A 16 -1.48 1.95 -3.04
C ALA A 16 -0.45 1.33 -4.00
N GLN A 17 0.85 1.35 -3.65
CA GLN A 17 1.92 0.71 -4.45
C GLN A 17 1.70 -0.79 -4.60
N VAL A 18 1.38 -1.49 -3.50
CA VAL A 18 1.15 -2.95 -3.54
C VAL A 18 -0.12 -3.29 -4.32
N LYS A 19 -1.20 -2.52 -4.14
CA LYS A 19 -2.44 -2.68 -4.92
C LYS A 19 -2.20 -2.49 -6.42
N GLN A 20 -1.45 -1.44 -6.80
CA GLN A 20 -1.05 -1.20 -8.18
C GLN A 20 -0.22 -2.35 -8.75
N LYS A 21 0.73 -2.89 -7.98
CA LYS A 21 1.57 -4.04 -8.36
C LYS A 21 0.74 -5.33 -8.57
N CYS A 22 -0.32 -5.50 -7.80
CA CYS A 22 -1.26 -6.63 -7.92
C CYS A 22 -2.35 -6.44 -8.98
N GLY A 23 -2.39 -5.29 -9.68
CA GLY A 23 -3.44 -5.00 -10.66
C GLY A 23 -4.81 -4.68 -10.06
N ILE A 24 -4.88 -4.47 -8.74
CA ILE A 24 -6.09 -3.98 -8.07
C ILE A 24 -6.21 -2.51 -8.43
N ILE A 25 -7.16 -2.18 -9.32
CA ILE A 25 -7.43 -0.79 -9.74
C ILE A 25 -8.08 -0.06 -8.56
N GLU A 26 -7.27 0.49 -7.67
CA GLU A 26 -7.73 1.43 -6.67
C GLU A 26 -7.87 2.82 -7.30
N ARG A 27 -8.96 3.51 -6.92
CA ARG A 27 -9.15 4.95 -7.09
C ARG A 27 -7.82 5.69 -6.90
N ALA A 28 -7.43 6.52 -7.86
CA ALA A 28 -6.15 7.21 -7.86
C ALA A 28 -5.86 7.86 -6.49
N ASN A 29 -4.64 7.66 -5.98
CA ASN A 29 -4.22 8.27 -4.72
C ASN A 29 -4.26 9.80 -4.87
N TYR A 30 -5.12 10.46 -4.09
CA TYR A 30 -5.26 11.93 -4.10
C TYR A 30 -4.00 12.69 -3.68
N ASN A 31 -3.07 12.02 -2.99
CA ASN A 31 -1.73 12.54 -2.74
C ASN A 31 -0.83 12.25 -3.94
N LEU A 32 -1.20 12.78 -5.10
CA LEU A 32 -0.27 12.86 -6.23
C LEU A 32 0.87 13.79 -5.80
N SER A 33 2.08 13.24 -5.75
CA SER A 33 3.27 14.01 -5.45
C SER A 33 3.39 15.14 -6.48
N LYS A 34 3.41 16.41 -6.05
CA LYS A 34 3.52 17.60 -6.93
C LYS A 34 4.79 17.65 -7.79
N LEU A 35 5.66 16.64 -7.71
CA LEU A 35 6.95 16.59 -8.36
C LEU A 35 7.06 15.26 -9.11
N GLU A 36 7.05 15.31 -10.44
CA GLU A 36 7.17 14.15 -11.35
C GLU A 36 8.41 13.28 -11.10
N ASN A 37 9.38 13.76 -10.31
CA ASN A 37 10.62 13.06 -9.99
C ASN A 37 10.79 12.74 -8.50
N SER A 38 9.72 12.79 -7.71
CA SER A 38 9.80 12.33 -6.32
C SER A 38 9.96 10.81 -6.35
N ARG A 39 11.20 10.33 -6.15
CA ARG A 39 11.53 8.93 -5.93
C ARG A 39 10.72 8.45 -4.74
N GLN A 40 9.51 7.95 -4.99
CA GLN A 40 8.67 7.44 -3.93
C GLN A 40 9.47 6.35 -3.21
N PRO A 41 9.54 6.36 -1.88
CA PRO A 41 10.23 5.32 -1.16
C PRO A 41 9.60 3.98 -1.56
N LYS A 42 10.44 3.06 -2.05
CA LYS A 42 10.00 1.70 -2.35
C LYS A 42 9.64 1.04 -1.02
N CYS A 43 8.48 0.37 -0.97
CA CYS A 43 8.09 -0.43 0.19
C CYS A 43 9.24 -1.35 0.61
N PRO A 44 9.66 -1.35 1.89
CA PRO A 44 10.54 -2.41 2.38
C PRO A 44 9.80 -3.76 2.31
N PRO A 45 10.50 -4.87 2.02
CA PRO A 45 9.88 -6.16 1.72
C PRO A 45 9.00 -6.70 2.85
N GLY A 46 9.38 -6.45 4.12
CA GLY A 46 8.57 -6.86 5.28
C GLY A 46 7.21 -6.16 5.36
N LYS A 47 7.10 -4.91 4.89
CA LYS A 47 5.81 -4.20 4.82
C LYS A 47 5.00 -4.63 3.61
N GLU A 48 5.65 -4.89 2.48
CA GLU A 48 4.97 -5.42 1.28
C GLU A 48 4.29 -6.76 1.58
N ALA A 49 4.97 -7.67 2.28
CA ALA A 49 4.41 -8.97 2.66
C ALA A 49 3.17 -8.83 3.54
N ALA A 50 3.22 -7.98 4.58
CA ALA A 50 2.08 -7.74 5.46
C ALA A 50 0.88 -7.12 4.73
N ILE A 51 1.13 -6.21 3.77
CA ILE A 51 0.06 -5.63 2.95
C ILE A 51 -0.52 -6.70 2.03
N ARG A 52 0.31 -7.53 1.38
CA ARG A 52 -0.15 -8.61 0.51
C ARG A 52 -1.00 -9.62 1.29
N GLU A 53 -0.53 -10.08 2.44
CA GLU A 53 -1.25 -11.01 3.31
C GLU A 53 -2.60 -10.42 3.74
N ALA A 54 -2.65 -9.12 4.07
CA ALA A 54 -3.91 -8.45 4.36
C ALA A 54 -4.84 -8.45 3.13
N LEU A 55 -4.32 -8.12 1.94
CA LEU A 55 -5.12 -8.12 0.71
C LEU A 55 -5.65 -9.53 0.36
N GLU A 56 -4.86 -10.58 0.55
CA GLU A 56 -5.30 -11.98 0.41
C GLU A 56 -6.36 -12.37 1.46
N HIS A 57 -6.17 -11.95 2.72
CA HIS A 57 -7.13 -12.19 3.79
C HIS A 57 -8.51 -11.56 3.49
N PHE A 58 -8.51 -10.36 2.92
CA PHE A 58 -9.73 -9.68 2.48
C PHE A 58 -10.22 -10.14 1.09
N ARG A 59 -9.58 -11.14 0.47
CA ARG A 59 -9.88 -11.64 -0.88
C ARG A 59 -9.96 -10.52 -1.93
N MET A 60 -9.05 -9.54 -1.83
CA MET A 60 -8.91 -8.47 -2.82
C MET A 60 -7.99 -8.87 -3.98
N ILE A 61 -7.21 -9.93 -3.79
CA ILE A 61 -6.35 -10.62 -4.76
C ILE A 61 -6.67 -12.11 -4.71
#